data_AF-A0A1F3DJC8-F1
#
_entry.id   AF-A0A1F3DJC8-F1
#
_cell.length_a   1.000
_cell.length_b   1.000
_cell.length_c   1.000
_cell.angle_alpha   90.00
_cell.angle_beta   90.00
_cell.angle_gamma   90.00
#
_symmetry.space_group_name_H-M   'P 1'
#
loop_
_entity.id
_entity.type
_entity.pdbx_description
1 polymer ?
#
loop_
_entity_poly.entity_id
_entity_poly.type
_entity_poly.pdbx_seq_one_letter_code
_entity_poly.pdbx_strand_id
1 'polypeptide(L)'
;MTLKQILYDLYPEEDAKKAEGFLMSYKFHEHLDLCLKIIRQKLLNEESEINQHGVIQLSAVASSLLSGVNEKIRLLELNENDQFILQILSDISSKIFEYILKSSKSNKSVLINQISIALHDTCLIFNYNEDKLFEFFKFRQMQHYANILLNNDKINNPINPKDLRFYHWKGNKTNKQNFIALFYENQLITKSSKKSIYKLFEPSFEFLEIELMPENIRITMTLFYWLKKKKLLIPSGYGGFYKPLKQHIIGFSQNIIENKSVGYYSDKLKKNHSEWLNNTNKVEKWLKDLK
;
A
#
# COMPACT_ATOMS: atom_id res chain seq x y z
N MET A 1 13.92 -13.52 2.32
CA MET A 1 13.92 -12.27 3.11
C MET A 1 14.64 -12.51 4.44
N THR A 2 15.59 -11.66 4.80
CA THR A 2 16.23 -11.58 6.14
C THR A 2 15.82 -10.29 6.85
N LEU A 3 16.04 -10.17 8.17
CA LEU A 3 15.75 -8.93 8.90
C LEU A 3 16.57 -7.76 8.35
N LYS A 4 17.85 -7.99 8.02
CA LYS A 4 18.70 -7.01 7.34
C LYS A 4 18.11 -6.56 6.02
N GLN A 5 17.62 -7.48 5.17
CA GLN A 5 16.95 -7.09 3.92
C GLN A 5 15.73 -6.21 4.17
N ILE A 6 14.88 -6.56 5.16
CA ILE A 6 13.71 -5.75 5.53
C ILE A 6 14.12 -4.33 5.95
N LEU A 7 15.14 -4.19 6.79
CA LEU A 7 15.59 -2.88 7.27
C LEU A 7 16.13 -2.00 6.14
N TYR A 8 16.90 -2.57 5.21
CA TYR A 8 17.43 -1.85 4.05
C TYR A 8 16.35 -1.54 2.99
N ASP A 9 15.27 -2.32 2.94
CA ASP A 9 14.11 -2.01 2.09
C ASP A 9 13.24 -0.89 2.68
N LEU A 10 13.21 -0.76 4.02
CA LEU A 10 12.41 0.24 4.74
C LEU A 10 13.14 1.57 4.92
N TYR A 11 14.45 1.54 5.16
CA TYR A 11 15.22 2.69 5.61
C TYR A 11 16.49 2.88 4.76
N PRO A 12 16.98 4.14 4.60
CA PRO A 12 18.32 4.40 4.08
C PRO A 12 19.40 3.65 4.88
N GLU A 13 20.55 3.35 4.26
CA GLU A 13 21.57 2.48 4.87
C GLU A 13 22.00 2.90 6.29
N GLU A 14 22.18 4.19 6.54
CA GLU A 14 22.58 4.70 7.87
C GLU A 14 21.48 4.50 8.92
N ASP A 15 20.22 4.75 8.54
CA ASP A 15 19.06 4.57 9.40
C ASP A 15 18.76 3.08 9.62
N ALA A 16 18.99 2.23 8.62
CA ALA A 16 18.86 0.78 8.73
C ALA A 16 19.84 0.21 9.76
N LYS A 17 21.11 0.66 9.74
CA LYS A 17 22.11 0.27 10.75
C LYS A 17 21.71 0.76 12.15
N LYS A 18 21.18 1.98 12.24
CA LYS A 18 20.69 2.54 13.51
C LYS A 18 19.51 1.72 14.06
N ALA A 19 18.54 1.39 13.21
CA ALA A 19 17.40 0.55 13.56
C ALA A 19 17.84 -0.86 13.99
N GLU A 20 18.77 -1.48 13.27
CA GLU A 20 19.39 -2.76 13.64
C GLU A 20 20.03 -2.69 15.03
N GLY A 21 20.78 -1.62 15.31
CA GLY A 21 21.37 -1.36 16.63
C GLY A 21 20.32 -1.27 17.74
N PHE A 22 19.22 -0.57 17.51
CA PHE A 22 18.12 -0.51 18.50
C PHE A 22 17.48 -1.88 18.72
N LEU A 23 17.17 -2.63 17.65
CA LEU A 23 16.58 -3.96 17.77
C LEU A 23 17.48 -4.94 18.53
N MET A 24 18.81 -4.82 18.37
CA MET A 24 19.76 -5.60 19.16
C MET A 24 19.76 -5.16 20.64
N SER A 25 19.80 -3.85 20.91
CA SER A 25 19.83 -3.32 22.28
C SER A 25 18.60 -3.73 23.10
N TYR A 26 17.43 -3.76 22.47
CA TYR A 26 16.16 -4.17 23.07
C TYR A 26 15.86 -5.67 22.90
N LYS A 27 16.82 -6.45 22.38
CA LYS A 27 16.70 -7.91 22.18
C LYS A 27 15.47 -8.34 21.35
N PHE A 28 15.03 -7.51 20.41
CA PHE A 28 14.01 -7.88 19.42
C PHE A 28 14.60 -8.67 18.25
N HIS A 29 15.87 -8.40 17.91
CA HIS A 29 16.54 -8.97 16.74
C HIS A 29 16.42 -10.50 16.65
N GLU A 30 16.80 -11.22 17.71
CA GLU A 30 16.78 -12.69 17.74
C GLU A 30 15.38 -13.27 17.52
N HIS A 31 14.36 -12.65 18.13
CA HIS A 31 12.98 -13.11 18.01
C HIS A 31 12.45 -12.90 16.59
N LEU A 32 12.73 -11.73 16.00
CA LEU A 32 12.34 -11.41 14.62
C LEU A 32 13.03 -12.34 13.62
N ASP A 33 14.32 -12.60 13.78
CA ASP A 33 15.08 -13.51 12.91
C ASP A 33 14.60 -14.96 13.02
N LEU A 34 14.27 -15.42 14.23
CA LEU A 34 13.69 -16.75 14.43
C LEU A 34 12.35 -16.87 13.70
N CYS A 35 11.45 -15.90 13.86
CA CYS A 35 10.17 -15.88 13.15
C CYS A 35 10.37 -15.90 11.64
N LEU A 36 11.27 -15.06 11.10
CA LEU A 36 11.59 -15.02 9.68
C LEU A 36 12.21 -16.32 9.15
N LYS A 37 13.02 -17.00 9.95
CA LYS A 37 13.58 -18.31 9.61
C LYS A 37 12.47 -19.36 9.50
N ILE A 38 11.55 -19.40 10.47
CA ILE A 38 10.42 -20.35 10.47
C ILE A 38 9.49 -20.04 9.29
N ILE A 39 9.12 -18.77 9.07
CA ILE A 39 8.29 -18.35 7.92
C ILE A 39 8.89 -18.83 6.60
N ARG A 40 10.19 -18.61 6.38
CA ARG A 40 10.87 -19.06 5.17
C ARG A 40 10.80 -20.58 5.01
N GLN A 41 11.07 -21.33 6.08
CA GLN A 41 11.00 -22.79 6.05
C GLN A 41 9.58 -23.28 5.71
N LYS A 42 8.56 -22.69 6.34
CA LYS A 42 7.15 -22.99 6.08
C LYS A 42 6.77 -22.71 4.62
N LEU A 43 7.15 -21.55 4.09
CA LEU A 43 6.89 -21.17 2.69
C LEU A 43 7.63 -22.06 1.68
N LEU A 44 8.87 -22.46 1.97
CA LEU A 44 9.63 -23.38 1.10
C LEU A 44 8.98 -24.76 1.02
N ASN A 45 8.40 -25.23 2.12
CA ASN A 45 7.78 -26.54 2.24
C ASN A 45 6.25 -26.51 2.08
N GLU A 46 5.69 -25.42 1.57
CA GLU A 46 4.25 -25.13 1.58
C GLU A 46 3.39 -26.28 1.04
N GLU A 47 3.74 -26.82 -0.14
CA GLU A 47 3.01 -27.93 -0.76
C GLU A 47 3.04 -29.20 0.09
N SER A 48 4.17 -29.51 0.70
CA SER A 48 4.31 -30.66 1.59
C SER A 48 3.48 -30.49 2.87
N GLU A 49 3.45 -29.29 3.46
CA GLU A 49 2.65 -29.02 4.65
C GLU A 49 1.16 -29.06 4.38
N ILE A 50 0.72 -28.51 3.25
CA ILE A 50 -0.69 -28.59 2.83
C ILE A 50 -1.08 -30.06 2.59
N ASN A 51 -0.22 -30.86 1.96
CA ASN A 51 -0.51 -32.28 1.73
C ASN A 51 -0.57 -33.09 3.03
N GLN A 52 0.24 -32.75 4.04
CA GLN A 52 0.30 -33.47 5.33
C GLN A 52 -0.75 -33.01 6.35
N HIS A 53 -1.07 -31.71 6.37
CA HIS A 53 -1.86 -31.07 7.42
C HIS A 53 -3.12 -30.36 6.90
N GLY A 54 -3.35 -30.36 5.60
CA GLY A 54 -4.44 -29.65 4.93
C GLY A 54 -4.25 -28.14 4.82
N VAL A 55 -3.36 -27.55 5.63
CA VAL A 55 -3.09 -26.11 5.67
C VAL A 55 -1.62 -25.83 5.95
N ILE A 56 -1.09 -24.71 5.46
CA ILE A 56 0.21 -24.19 5.88
C ILE A 56 0.09 -23.47 7.24
N GLN A 57 0.99 -23.75 8.18
CA GLN A 57 0.91 -23.21 9.54
C GLN A 57 1.53 -21.81 9.70
N LEU A 58 1.29 -20.89 8.77
CA LEU A 58 1.83 -19.52 8.85
C LEU A 58 1.10 -18.63 9.86
N SER A 59 -0.17 -18.90 10.14
CA SER A 59 -0.98 -18.18 11.14
C SER A 59 -0.43 -18.33 12.56
N ALA A 60 0.08 -19.51 12.91
CA ALA A 60 0.73 -19.76 14.19
C ALA A 60 2.05 -18.98 14.34
N VAL A 61 2.81 -18.85 13.26
CA VAL A 61 4.07 -18.09 13.28
C VAL A 61 3.81 -16.59 13.36
N ALA A 62 2.79 -16.09 12.66
CA ALA A 62 2.31 -14.71 12.79
C ALA A 62 1.85 -14.38 14.22
N SER A 63 1.15 -15.31 14.86
CA SER A 63 0.70 -15.16 16.25
C SER A 63 1.87 -15.15 17.24
N SER A 64 2.86 -16.02 17.00
CA SER A 64 4.11 -16.03 17.78
C SER A 64 4.89 -14.73 17.65
N LEU A 65 4.95 -14.16 16.44
CA LEU A 65 5.57 -12.86 16.19
C LEU A 65 4.86 -11.75 16.98
N LEU A 66 3.53 -11.68 16.88
CA LEU A 66 2.73 -10.66 17.56
C LEU A 66 2.87 -10.77 19.08
N SER A 67 2.69 -11.96 19.64
CA SER A 67 2.80 -12.17 21.08
C SER A 67 4.21 -11.89 21.58
N GLY A 68 5.25 -12.35 20.88
CA GLY A 68 6.63 -12.16 21.31
C GLY A 68 7.09 -10.71 21.25
N VAL A 69 6.63 -9.95 20.25
CA VAL A 69 6.88 -8.50 20.18
C VAL A 69 6.11 -7.76 21.28
N ASN A 70 4.82 -8.04 21.47
CA ASN A 70 4.01 -7.37 22.47
C ASN A 70 4.50 -7.63 23.91
N GLU A 71 4.86 -8.87 24.22
CA GLU A 71 5.41 -9.22 25.53
C GLU A 71 6.73 -8.50 25.81
N LYS A 72 7.61 -8.39 24.81
CA LYS A 72 8.85 -7.63 24.97
C LYS A 72 8.59 -6.14 25.16
N ILE A 73 7.65 -5.54 24.43
CA ILE A 73 7.24 -4.13 24.62
C ILE A 73 6.76 -3.93 26.06
N ARG A 74 5.90 -4.83 26.56
CA ARG A 74 5.38 -4.79 27.93
C ARG A 74 6.50 -4.91 28.97
N LEU A 75 7.39 -5.89 28.81
CA LEU A 75 8.50 -6.15 29.75
C LEU A 75 9.53 -5.01 29.80
N LEU A 76 9.71 -4.31 28.68
CA LEU A 76 10.61 -3.17 28.56
C LEU A 76 9.93 -1.84 28.94
N GLU A 77 8.64 -1.88 29.27
CA GLU A 77 7.81 -0.70 29.59
C GLU A 77 7.87 0.41 28.52
N LEU A 78 8.09 0.01 27.27
CA LEU A 78 8.16 0.95 26.15
C LEU A 78 6.81 1.64 25.99
N ASN A 79 6.84 2.97 25.93
CA ASN A 79 5.64 3.80 25.87
C ASN A 79 5.67 4.75 24.67
N GLU A 80 4.72 5.68 24.62
CA GLU A 80 4.60 6.64 23.50
C GLU A 80 5.83 7.53 23.32
N ASN A 81 6.68 7.69 24.34
CA ASN A 81 7.95 8.40 24.21
C ASN A 81 9.01 7.60 23.43
N ASP A 82 8.83 6.27 23.31
CA ASP A 82 9.69 5.35 22.54
C ASP A 82 9.17 5.14 21.11
N GLN A 83 8.46 6.15 20.57
CA GLN A 83 7.82 6.13 19.25
C GLN A 83 8.70 5.58 18.13
N PHE A 84 10.02 5.83 18.18
CA PHE A 84 10.94 5.36 17.16
C PHE A 84 11.06 3.83 17.09
N ILE A 85 11.25 3.14 18.22
CA ILE A 85 11.38 1.67 18.20
C ILE A 85 10.03 1.00 17.95
N LEU A 86 8.95 1.60 18.48
CA LEU A 86 7.58 1.19 18.20
C LEU A 86 7.26 1.27 16.69
N GLN A 87 7.69 2.36 16.03
CA GLN A 87 7.55 2.53 14.59
C GLN A 87 8.36 1.49 13.80
N ILE A 88 9.61 1.24 14.19
CA ILE A 88 10.46 0.21 13.58
C ILE A 88 9.80 -1.18 13.65
N LEU A 89 9.30 -1.56 14.82
CA LEU A 89 8.65 -2.86 15.03
C LEU A 89 7.36 -2.99 14.22
N SER A 90 6.57 -1.91 14.14
CA SER A 90 5.38 -1.83 13.29
C SER A 90 5.71 -2.04 11.81
N ASP A 91 6.73 -1.34 11.30
CA ASP A 91 7.11 -1.40 9.88
C ASP A 91 7.72 -2.76 9.51
N ILE A 92 8.56 -3.33 10.39
CA ILE A 92 9.12 -4.68 10.18
C ILE A 92 8.01 -5.71 10.14
N SER A 93 7.11 -5.69 11.13
CA SER A 93 5.99 -6.63 11.17
C SER A 93 5.14 -6.51 9.92
N SER A 94 4.91 -5.28 9.44
CA SER A 94 4.23 -5.02 8.19
C SER A 94 4.91 -5.66 6.99
N LYS A 95 6.23 -5.54 6.88
CA LYS A 95 7.01 -6.20 5.83
C LYS A 95 7.04 -7.72 5.94
N ILE A 96 7.02 -8.26 7.15
CA ILE A 96 6.94 -9.71 7.36
C ILE A 96 5.60 -10.25 6.86
N PHE A 97 4.50 -9.59 7.18
CA PHE A 97 3.17 -9.97 6.68
C PHE A 97 3.06 -9.80 5.16
N GLU A 98 3.57 -8.70 4.61
CA GLU A 98 3.64 -8.49 3.15
C GLU A 98 4.43 -9.62 2.47
N TYR A 99 5.53 -10.06 3.07
CA TYR A 99 6.35 -11.17 2.59
C TYR A 99 5.57 -12.49 2.58
N ILE A 100 4.92 -12.83 3.69
CA ILE A 100 4.08 -14.03 3.83
C ILE A 100 3.06 -14.06 2.70
N LEU A 101 2.33 -12.95 2.51
CA LEU A 101 1.28 -12.86 1.50
C LEU A 101 1.85 -12.92 0.09
N LYS A 102 2.98 -12.27 -0.20
CA LYS A 102 3.58 -12.29 -1.55
C LYS A 102 4.17 -13.64 -1.92
N SER A 103 4.78 -14.33 -0.96
CA SER A 103 5.53 -15.57 -1.22
C SER A 103 4.72 -16.84 -1.08
N SER A 104 3.58 -16.82 -0.38
CA SER A 104 2.69 -17.98 -0.28
C SER A 104 1.97 -18.24 -1.61
N LYS A 105 1.89 -19.52 -1.99
CA LYS A 105 1.10 -20.03 -3.12
C LYS A 105 -0.36 -20.28 -2.74
N SER A 106 -0.67 -20.35 -1.45
CA SER A 106 -2.02 -20.54 -0.91
C SER A 106 -2.94 -19.39 -1.28
N ASN A 107 -4.25 -19.65 -1.25
CA ASN A 107 -5.25 -18.61 -1.43
C ASN A 107 -5.09 -17.53 -0.36
N LYS A 108 -4.78 -16.30 -0.79
CA LYS A 108 -4.42 -15.23 0.14
C LYS A 108 -5.54 -14.86 1.09
N SER A 109 -6.81 -15.02 0.70
CA SER A 109 -8.01 -14.69 1.47
C SER A 109 -8.15 -15.63 2.63
N VAL A 110 -8.00 -16.91 2.33
CA VAL A 110 -7.98 -17.95 3.33
C VAL A 110 -6.82 -17.71 4.29
N LEU A 111 -5.62 -17.43 3.77
CA LEU A 111 -4.43 -17.18 4.59
C LEU A 111 -4.57 -15.95 5.50
N ILE A 112 -5.06 -14.82 5.00
CA ILE A 112 -5.29 -13.59 5.80
C ILE A 112 -6.33 -13.87 6.87
N ASN A 113 -7.42 -14.55 6.52
CA ASN A 113 -8.47 -14.84 7.48
C ASN A 113 -7.95 -15.78 8.58
N GLN A 114 -7.17 -16.79 8.21
CA GLN A 114 -6.49 -17.68 9.16
C GLN A 114 -5.52 -16.93 10.06
N ILE A 115 -4.72 -16.02 9.52
CA ILE A 115 -3.83 -15.16 10.31
C ILE A 115 -4.67 -14.29 11.25
N SER A 116 -5.73 -13.64 10.76
CA SER A 116 -6.59 -12.77 11.56
C SER A 116 -7.24 -13.50 12.72
N ILE A 117 -7.79 -14.69 12.47
CA ILE A 117 -8.40 -15.53 13.51
C ILE A 117 -7.34 -15.91 14.53
N ALA A 118 -6.17 -16.37 14.11
CA ALA A 118 -5.11 -16.74 15.04
C ALA A 118 -4.60 -15.54 15.87
N LEU A 119 -4.51 -14.35 15.30
CA LEU A 119 -4.16 -13.12 16.03
C LEU A 119 -5.25 -12.73 17.03
N HIS A 120 -6.53 -12.82 16.64
CA HIS A 120 -7.67 -12.58 17.52
C HIS A 120 -7.67 -13.55 18.70
N ASP A 121 -7.56 -14.85 18.43
CA ASP A 121 -7.48 -15.91 19.45
C ASP A 121 -6.30 -15.68 20.40
N THR A 122 -5.16 -15.26 19.87
CA THR A 122 -3.98 -14.90 20.68
C THR A 122 -4.27 -13.71 21.59
N CYS A 123 -4.92 -12.66 21.09
CA CYS A 123 -5.30 -11.52 21.90
C CYS A 123 -6.27 -11.93 23.02
N LEU A 124 -7.22 -12.82 22.75
CA LEU A 124 -8.13 -13.36 23.75
C LEU A 124 -7.39 -14.18 24.82
N ILE A 125 -6.53 -15.12 24.42
CA ILE A 125 -5.80 -16.01 25.34
C ILE A 125 -4.90 -15.22 26.29
N PHE A 126 -4.20 -14.22 25.77
CA PHE A 126 -3.26 -13.42 26.55
C PHE A 126 -3.86 -12.12 27.12
N ASN A 127 -5.17 -11.91 26.96
CA ASN A 127 -5.88 -10.70 27.38
C ASN A 127 -5.25 -9.40 26.87
N TYR A 128 -4.82 -9.39 25.61
CA TYR A 128 -4.30 -8.18 24.98
C TYR A 128 -5.42 -7.27 24.45
N ASN A 129 -5.14 -5.96 24.36
CA ASN A 129 -6.03 -5.03 23.66
C ASN A 129 -5.87 -5.21 22.14
N GLU A 130 -6.81 -5.95 21.54
CA GLU A 130 -6.81 -6.29 20.11
C GLU A 130 -6.75 -5.05 19.22
N ASP A 131 -7.59 -4.03 19.48
CA ASP A 131 -7.64 -2.82 18.66
C ASP A 131 -6.29 -2.10 18.64
N LYS A 132 -5.66 -1.93 19.81
CA LYS A 132 -4.34 -1.28 19.93
C LYS A 132 -3.26 -2.09 19.23
N LEU A 133 -3.28 -3.42 19.35
CA LEU A 133 -2.29 -4.27 18.68
C LEU A 133 -2.47 -4.27 17.17
N PHE A 134 -3.70 -4.37 16.70
CA PHE A 134 -4.00 -4.39 15.27
C PHE A 134 -3.70 -3.03 14.63
N GLU A 135 -3.88 -1.93 15.37
CA GLU A 135 -3.42 -0.60 14.96
C GLU A 135 -1.89 -0.52 14.95
N PHE A 136 -1.23 -0.94 16.03
CA PHE A 136 0.23 -0.94 16.16
C PHE A 136 0.90 -1.72 15.03
N PHE A 137 0.44 -2.93 14.75
CA PHE A 137 0.96 -3.75 13.66
C PHE A 137 0.42 -3.34 12.29
N LYS A 138 -0.40 -2.29 12.18
CA LYS A 138 -1.08 -1.89 10.94
C LYS A 138 -1.83 -3.06 10.28
N PHE A 139 -2.29 -4.04 11.07
CA PHE A 139 -2.86 -5.29 10.58
C PHE A 139 -4.16 -5.06 9.80
N ARG A 140 -5.00 -4.09 10.21
CA ARG A 140 -6.21 -3.70 9.45
C ARG A 140 -5.87 -3.10 8.08
N GLN A 141 -4.78 -2.32 8.00
CA GLN A 141 -4.28 -1.81 6.73
C GLN A 141 -3.77 -2.96 5.87
N MET A 142 -3.15 -3.98 6.47
CA MET A 142 -2.70 -5.17 5.76
C MET A 142 -3.83 -6.10 5.31
N GLN A 143 -4.86 -6.35 6.11
CA GLN A 143 -6.10 -6.99 5.66
C GLN A 143 -6.69 -6.24 4.46
N HIS A 144 -6.61 -4.91 4.46
CA HIS A 144 -7.03 -4.10 3.33
C HIS A 144 -6.10 -4.26 2.12
N TYR A 145 -4.77 -4.20 2.28
CA TYR A 145 -3.79 -4.49 1.23
C TYR A 145 -3.94 -5.89 0.68
N ALA A 146 -4.31 -6.84 1.52
CA ALA A 146 -4.43 -8.22 1.16
C ALA A 146 -5.78 -8.51 0.51
N ASN A 147 -6.84 -7.76 0.86
CA ASN A 147 -8.08 -7.64 0.08
C ASN A 147 -7.87 -6.94 -1.27
N ILE A 148 -6.92 -6.00 -1.36
CA ILE A 148 -6.50 -5.38 -2.62
C ILE A 148 -5.70 -6.41 -3.44
N LEU A 149 -4.73 -7.11 -2.85
CA LEU A 149 -3.96 -8.19 -3.48
C LEU A 149 -4.86 -9.36 -3.89
N LEU A 150 -5.95 -9.63 -3.16
CA LEU A 150 -6.96 -10.63 -3.50
C LEU A 150 -7.90 -10.21 -4.60
N ASN A 151 -8.22 -8.92 -4.67
CA ASN A 151 -8.86 -8.36 -5.84
C ASN A 151 -7.88 -8.28 -7.03
N ASN A 152 -6.57 -8.39 -6.79
CA ASN A 152 -5.52 -8.63 -7.79
C ASN A 152 -5.26 -10.14 -8.03
N ASP A 153 -5.72 -11.04 -7.15
CA ASP A 153 -5.91 -12.48 -7.42
C ASP A 153 -7.21 -12.73 -8.22
N LYS A 154 -7.89 -11.67 -8.70
CA LYS A 154 -8.43 -11.77 -10.06
C LYS A 154 -7.25 -11.71 -11.01
N ILE A 155 -6.59 -12.87 -11.14
CA ILE A 155 -6.13 -13.52 -12.36
C ILE A 155 -5.35 -12.56 -13.29
N ASN A 156 -4.29 -13.06 -13.92
CA ASN A 156 -3.95 -12.59 -15.28
C ASN A 156 -5.10 -12.91 -16.25
N ASN A 157 -6.34 -12.50 -15.91
CA ASN A 157 -7.46 -12.45 -16.80
C ASN A 157 -7.20 -11.16 -17.54
N PRO A 158 -6.83 -11.23 -18.83
CA PRO A 158 -6.69 -10.03 -19.63
C PRO A 158 -7.94 -9.18 -19.39
N ILE A 159 -7.74 -7.92 -18.96
CA ILE A 159 -8.86 -6.98 -18.85
C ILE A 159 -9.57 -7.04 -20.18
N ASN A 160 -10.86 -7.40 -20.16
CA ASN A 160 -11.65 -7.47 -21.39
C ASN A 160 -11.42 -6.15 -22.14
N PRO A 161 -11.06 -6.16 -23.44
CA PRO A 161 -10.76 -4.93 -24.17
C PRO A 161 -11.85 -3.85 -24.03
N LYS A 162 -13.11 -4.27 -23.85
CA LYS A 162 -14.27 -3.39 -23.62
C LYS A 162 -14.25 -2.67 -22.26
N ASP A 163 -13.55 -3.24 -21.28
CA ASP A 163 -13.44 -2.75 -19.92
C ASP A 163 -12.17 -1.95 -19.61
N LEU A 164 -11.21 -1.91 -20.53
CA LEU A 164 -10.00 -1.10 -20.42
C LEU A 164 -10.33 0.38 -20.17
N ARG A 165 -9.73 0.98 -19.13
CA ARG A 165 -9.86 2.41 -18.80
C ARG A 165 -8.49 3.05 -18.70
N PHE A 166 -8.20 3.97 -19.59
CA PHE A 166 -6.95 4.74 -19.62
C PHE A 166 -7.27 6.17 -20.05
N TYR A 167 -6.28 7.06 -20.02
CA TYR A 167 -6.45 8.39 -20.59
C TYR A 167 -5.78 8.53 -21.95
N HIS A 168 -6.49 9.14 -22.89
CA HIS A 168 -5.89 9.68 -24.10
C HIS A 168 -5.28 11.04 -23.81
N TRP A 169 -3.97 11.16 -24.01
CA TRP A 169 -3.28 12.45 -24.03
C TRP A 169 -3.54 13.16 -25.35
N LYS A 170 -3.96 14.42 -25.29
CA LYS A 170 -4.24 15.27 -26.47
C LYS A 170 -3.26 16.43 -26.64
N GLY A 171 -2.32 16.61 -25.71
CA GLY A 171 -1.22 17.56 -25.87
C GLY A 171 -0.10 17.04 -26.78
N ASN A 172 0.94 17.83 -27.00
CA ASN A 172 2.11 17.39 -27.74
C ASN A 172 2.91 16.30 -26.95
N LYS A 173 3.79 15.55 -27.63
CA LYS A 173 4.53 14.42 -27.02
C LYS A 173 5.55 14.87 -25.98
N THR A 174 6.23 15.99 -26.19
CA THR A 174 7.22 16.57 -25.26
C THR A 174 6.54 17.00 -23.95
N ASN A 175 5.38 17.63 -24.04
CA ASN A 175 4.54 18.05 -22.93
C ASN A 175 4.00 16.84 -22.16
N LYS A 176 3.78 15.68 -22.81
CA LYS A 176 3.42 14.44 -22.10
C LYS A 176 4.54 14.01 -21.13
N GLN A 177 5.80 14.07 -21.56
CA GLN A 177 6.94 13.66 -20.72
C GLN A 177 7.13 14.61 -19.55
N ASN A 178 7.11 15.92 -19.81
CA ASN A 178 7.20 16.96 -18.78
C ASN A 178 6.04 16.84 -17.78
N PHE A 179 4.83 16.60 -18.27
CA PHE A 179 3.67 16.35 -17.41
C PHE A 179 3.83 15.13 -16.51
N ILE A 180 4.34 14.00 -17.05
CA ILE A 180 4.56 12.80 -16.23
C ILE A 180 5.66 13.05 -15.19
N ALA A 181 6.69 13.84 -15.52
CA ALA A 181 7.75 14.22 -14.59
C ALA A 181 7.20 14.96 -13.36
N LEU A 182 6.15 15.79 -13.51
CA LEU A 182 5.52 16.52 -12.41
C LEU A 182 5.00 15.61 -11.29
N PHE A 183 4.55 14.39 -11.61
CA PHE A 183 4.09 13.44 -10.58
C PHE A 183 5.22 13.02 -9.64
N TYR A 184 6.44 12.96 -10.14
CA TYR A 184 7.62 12.64 -9.37
C TYR A 184 8.21 13.87 -8.69
N GLU A 185 8.41 14.96 -9.45
CA GLU A 185 9.05 16.19 -8.96
C GLU A 185 8.28 16.83 -7.81
N ASN A 186 6.94 16.74 -7.84
CA ASN A 186 6.07 17.28 -6.79
C ASN A 186 5.55 16.21 -5.84
N GLN A 187 6.15 15.00 -5.86
CA GLN A 187 5.80 13.90 -4.95
C GLN A 187 4.28 13.62 -4.93
N LEU A 188 3.64 13.56 -6.10
CA LEU A 188 2.21 13.26 -6.21
C LEU A 188 1.92 11.75 -6.09
N ILE A 189 2.92 10.92 -6.41
CA ILE A 189 2.87 9.46 -6.35
C ILE A 189 4.08 8.92 -5.58
N THR A 190 3.97 7.67 -5.11
CA THR A 190 5.10 6.98 -4.49
C THR A 190 6.17 6.58 -5.52
N LYS A 191 7.40 6.34 -5.06
CA LYS A 191 8.53 5.94 -5.93
C LYS A 191 8.25 4.65 -6.70
N SER A 192 7.56 3.68 -6.09
CA SER A 192 7.15 2.41 -6.71
C SER A 192 6.21 2.62 -7.91
N SER A 193 5.39 3.68 -7.89
CA SER A 193 4.39 3.99 -8.91
C SER A 193 4.96 4.65 -10.18
N LYS A 194 6.25 4.99 -10.20
CA LYS A 194 6.88 5.77 -11.28
C LYS A 194 6.78 5.12 -12.65
N LYS A 195 6.90 3.80 -12.77
CA LYS A 195 6.76 3.10 -14.07
C LYS A 195 5.29 2.99 -14.48
N SER A 196 4.42 2.73 -13.51
CA SER A 196 2.99 2.54 -13.70
C SER A 196 2.26 3.78 -14.19
N ILE A 197 2.64 4.98 -13.73
CA ILE A 197 1.97 6.23 -14.15
C ILE A 197 2.09 6.50 -15.65
N TYR A 198 3.18 6.07 -16.31
CA TYR A 198 3.31 6.22 -17.77
C TYR A 198 2.24 5.42 -18.52
N LYS A 199 1.98 4.20 -18.03
CA LYS A 199 0.99 3.28 -18.61
C LYS A 199 -0.45 3.76 -18.43
N LEU A 200 -0.72 4.74 -17.54
CA LEU A 200 -2.06 5.31 -17.35
C LEU A 200 -2.58 6.05 -18.61
N PHE A 201 -1.67 6.43 -19.50
CA PHE A 201 -1.93 7.22 -20.71
C PHE A 201 -1.88 6.39 -22.00
N GLU A 202 -2.05 5.08 -21.88
CA GLU A 202 -2.06 4.12 -22.98
C GLU A 202 -2.90 2.89 -22.58
N PRO A 203 -3.40 2.10 -23.55
CA PRO A 203 -4.10 0.85 -23.22
C PRO A 203 -3.15 -0.09 -22.46
N SER A 204 -3.55 -0.46 -21.24
CA SER A 204 -2.85 -1.47 -20.46
C SER A 204 -3.82 -2.57 -20.05
N PHE A 205 -3.50 -3.81 -20.44
CA PHE A 205 -4.24 -5.00 -20.05
C PHE A 205 -3.92 -5.46 -18.62
N GLU A 206 -3.04 -4.74 -17.94
CA GLU A 206 -2.61 -4.96 -16.57
C GLU A 206 -3.19 -3.89 -15.65
N PHE A 207 -3.41 -4.25 -14.39
CA PHE A 207 -3.69 -3.26 -13.36
C PHE A 207 -2.38 -2.55 -12.96
N LEU A 208 -2.38 -1.22 -12.94
CA LEU A 208 -1.15 -0.44 -12.80
C LEU A 208 -0.70 -0.22 -11.34
N GLU A 209 -1.58 -0.45 -10.37
CA GLU A 209 -1.27 -0.34 -8.92
C GLU A 209 -0.60 1.00 -8.55
N ILE A 210 -1.15 2.11 -9.04
CA ILE A 210 -0.61 3.45 -8.79
C ILE A 210 -1.01 3.91 -7.38
N GLU A 211 -0.04 4.31 -6.58
CA GLU A 211 -0.25 4.83 -5.23
C GLU A 211 0.03 6.34 -5.19
N LEU A 212 -0.94 7.10 -4.70
CA LEU A 212 -0.82 8.54 -4.51
C LEU A 212 -0.21 8.84 -3.13
N MET A 213 0.59 9.90 -3.03
CA MET A 213 1.03 10.40 -1.73
C MET A 213 -0.19 10.96 -0.97
N PRO A 214 -0.49 10.48 0.26
CA PRO A 214 -1.72 10.83 0.98
C PRO A 214 -1.97 12.34 1.13
N GLU A 215 -0.92 13.09 1.46
CA GLU A 215 -0.93 14.53 1.63
C GLU A 215 -1.21 15.29 0.33
N ASN A 216 -0.94 14.67 -0.82
CA ASN A 216 -1.06 15.29 -2.14
C ASN A 216 -2.28 14.81 -2.94
N ILE A 217 -3.14 13.95 -2.37
CA ILE A 217 -4.34 13.43 -3.08
C ILE A 217 -5.19 14.57 -3.65
N ARG A 218 -5.45 15.63 -2.88
CA ARG A 218 -6.32 16.74 -3.32
C ARG A 218 -5.70 17.54 -4.47
N ILE A 219 -4.41 17.84 -4.40
CA ILE A 219 -3.72 18.57 -5.48
C ILE A 219 -3.58 17.70 -6.74
N THR A 220 -3.32 16.40 -6.59
CA THR A 220 -3.30 15.44 -7.71
C THR A 220 -4.66 15.36 -8.40
N MET A 221 -5.75 15.32 -7.64
CA MET A 221 -7.09 15.29 -8.22
C MET A 221 -7.49 16.62 -8.88
N THR A 222 -6.99 17.74 -8.33
CA THR A 222 -7.11 19.08 -8.93
C THR A 222 -6.35 19.15 -10.26
N LEU A 223 -5.14 18.58 -10.32
CA LEU A 223 -4.34 18.46 -11.54
C LEU A 223 -5.10 17.71 -12.64
N PHE A 224 -5.62 16.51 -12.34
CA PHE A 224 -6.43 15.74 -13.30
C PHE A 224 -7.68 16.52 -13.75
N TYR A 225 -8.37 17.21 -12.83
CA TYR A 225 -9.52 18.03 -13.18
C TYR A 225 -9.16 19.20 -14.11
N TRP A 226 -8.04 19.88 -13.84
CA TRP A 226 -7.56 20.97 -14.68
C TRP A 226 -7.29 20.50 -16.10
N LEU A 227 -6.62 19.35 -16.25
CA LEU A 227 -6.34 18.73 -17.55
C LEU A 227 -7.61 18.33 -18.31
N LYS A 228 -8.63 17.83 -17.60
CA LYS A 228 -9.97 17.62 -18.17
C LYS A 228 -10.53 18.91 -18.74
N LYS A 229 -10.52 19.99 -17.95
CA LYS A 229 -11.07 21.30 -18.36
C LYS A 229 -10.35 21.87 -19.58
N LYS A 230 -9.04 21.67 -19.69
CA LYS A 230 -8.23 22.07 -20.85
C LYS A 230 -8.31 21.09 -22.03
N LYS A 231 -9.10 20.01 -21.91
CA LYS A 231 -9.24 18.95 -22.93
C LYS A 231 -7.91 18.26 -23.29
N LEU A 232 -6.94 18.28 -22.39
CA LEU A 232 -5.63 17.62 -22.57
C LEU A 232 -5.68 16.13 -22.22
N LEU A 233 -6.63 15.73 -21.36
CA LEU A 233 -6.92 14.34 -21.03
C LEU A 233 -8.36 13.99 -21.37
N ILE A 234 -8.54 12.89 -22.10
CA ILE A 234 -9.86 12.32 -22.41
C ILE A 234 -9.89 10.88 -21.88
N PRO A 235 -10.86 10.50 -21.03
CA PRO A 235 -10.95 9.13 -20.53
C PRO A 235 -11.38 8.18 -21.66
N SER A 236 -10.92 6.94 -21.65
CA SER A 236 -11.41 5.92 -22.56
C SER A 236 -12.78 5.39 -22.09
N GLY A 237 -13.66 5.12 -23.05
CA GLY A 237 -15.01 4.57 -22.83
C GLY A 237 -16.00 5.53 -22.16
N TYR A 238 -17.13 4.97 -21.75
CA TYR A 238 -18.23 5.70 -21.10
C TYR A 238 -18.20 5.50 -19.57
N GLY A 239 -18.70 6.48 -18.81
CA GLY A 239 -18.87 6.36 -17.35
C GLY A 239 -18.05 7.31 -16.47
N GLY A 240 -17.53 8.41 -17.03
CA GLY A 240 -16.99 9.53 -16.26
C GLY A 240 -15.47 9.66 -16.26
N PHE A 241 -15.01 10.88 -15.98
CA PHE A 241 -13.60 11.26 -16.15
C PHE A 241 -12.63 10.47 -15.27
N TYR A 242 -12.95 10.26 -14.01
CA TYR A 242 -12.04 9.60 -13.07
C TYR A 242 -12.07 8.06 -13.13
N LYS A 243 -12.75 7.46 -14.10
CA LYS A 243 -12.86 6.01 -14.19
C LYS A 243 -11.49 5.31 -14.41
N PRO A 244 -10.57 5.83 -15.25
CA PRO A 244 -9.20 5.30 -15.32
C PRO A 244 -8.46 5.38 -13.98
N LEU A 245 -8.66 6.44 -13.20
CA LEU A 245 -8.06 6.53 -11.86
C LEU A 245 -8.66 5.52 -10.91
N LYS A 246 -9.99 5.35 -10.91
CA LYS A 246 -10.67 4.33 -10.11
C LYS A 246 -10.17 2.92 -10.44
N GLN A 247 -9.86 2.67 -11.71
CA GLN A 247 -9.32 1.38 -12.14
C GLN A 247 -7.86 1.19 -11.78
N HIS A 248 -7.03 2.23 -11.69
CA HIS A 248 -5.58 2.02 -11.61
C HIS A 248 -4.93 2.54 -10.33
N ILE A 249 -5.63 3.37 -9.56
CA ILE A 249 -5.13 3.93 -8.31
C ILE A 249 -5.57 3.09 -7.12
N ILE A 250 -4.61 2.69 -6.30
CA ILE A 250 -4.83 1.94 -5.06
C ILE A 250 -5.70 2.77 -4.11
N GLY A 251 -6.75 2.13 -3.57
CA GLY A 251 -7.65 2.77 -2.60
C GLY A 251 -8.49 3.93 -3.15
N PHE A 252 -8.55 4.13 -4.48
CA PHE A 252 -9.28 5.27 -5.06
C PHE A 252 -10.76 5.30 -4.64
N SER A 253 -11.42 4.14 -4.63
CA SER A 253 -12.83 4.04 -4.29
C SER A 253 -13.08 4.42 -2.82
N GLN A 254 -12.24 3.94 -1.91
CA GLN A 254 -12.44 4.04 -0.48
C GLN A 254 -11.85 5.34 0.09
N ASN A 255 -10.60 5.65 -0.27
CA ASN A 255 -9.81 6.70 0.37
C ASN A 255 -10.00 8.08 -0.30
N ILE A 256 -10.38 8.09 -1.58
CA ILE A 256 -10.56 9.32 -2.34
C ILE A 256 -12.05 9.64 -2.47
N ILE A 257 -12.84 8.71 -3.01
CA ILE A 257 -14.26 8.96 -3.27
C ILE A 257 -15.21 8.39 -2.21
N GLU A 258 -14.71 7.80 -1.11
CA GLU A 258 -15.53 7.31 0.02
C GLU A 258 -16.70 6.40 -0.40
N ASN A 259 -16.44 5.49 -1.34
CA ASN A 259 -17.39 4.59 -2.00
C ASN A 259 -18.53 5.29 -2.75
N LYS A 260 -18.42 6.59 -3.01
CA LYS A 260 -19.39 7.37 -3.80
C LYS A 260 -19.09 7.31 -5.29
N SER A 261 -19.99 7.86 -6.11
CA SER A 261 -19.77 7.94 -7.55
C SER A 261 -18.62 8.88 -7.89
N VAL A 262 -17.93 8.62 -9.00
CA VAL A 262 -16.83 9.47 -9.48
C VAL A 262 -17.26 10.92 -9.77
N GLY A 263 -18.55 11.17 -9.97
CA GLY A 263 -19.11 12.51 -10.14
C GLY A 263 -19.12 13.32 -8.85
N TYR A 264 -19.40 12.68 -7.71
CA TYR A 264 -19.48 13.33 -6.40
C TYR A 264 -18.18 14.03 -5.98
N TYR A 265 -17.02 13.47 -6.35
CA TYR A 265 -15.73 14.01 -5.97
C TYR A 265 -15.40 15.34 -6.66
N SER A 266 -15.85 15.55 -7.90
CA SER A 266 -15.69 16.85 -8.59
C SER A 266 -16.40 17.99 -7.88
N ASP A 267 -17.54 17.71 -7.23
CA ASP A 267 -18.30 18.71 -6.49
C ASP A 267 -17.73 18.91 -5.09
N LYS A 268 -17.28 17.83 -4.41
CA LYS A 268 -16.60 17.89 -3.11
C LYS A 268 -15.29 18.69 -3.17
N LEU A 269 -14.49 18.50 -4.22
CA LEU A 269 -13.22 19.22 -4.42
C LEU A 269 -13.39 20.75 -4.39
N LYS A 270 -14.54 21.26 -4.82
CA LYS A 270 -14.81 22.71 -4.91
C LYS A 270 -15.50 23.29 -3.69
N LYS A 271 -15.94 22.46 -2.73
CA LYS A 271 -16.63 22.94 -1.51
C LYS A 271 -15.72 23.77 -0.62
N ASN A 272 -14.41 23.45 -0.56
CA ASN A 272 -13.43 24.30 0.10
C ASN A 272 -12.80 25.28 -0.91
N HIS A 273 -13.43 26.43 -1.09
CA HIS A 273 -13.06 27.38 -2.15
C HIS A 273 -11.61 27.89 -2.04
N SER A 274 -11.12 28.16 -0.82
CA SER A 274 -9.77 28.68 -0.59
C SER A 274 -8.69 27.67 -0.98
N GLU A 275 -8.83 26.43 -0.51
CA GLU A 275 -7.91 25.33 -0.85
C GLU A 275 -7.98 24.97 -2.33
N TRP A 276 -9.18 24.95 -2.91
CA TRP A 276 -9.39 24.72 -4.34
C TRP A 276 -8.65 25.77 -5.19
N LEU A 277 -8.78 27.04 -4.84
CA LEU A 277 -8.10 28.14 -5.54
C LEU A 277 -6.57 28.00 -5.41
N ASN A 278 -6.08 27.71 -4.19
CA ASN A 278 -4.64 27.52 -3.96
C ASN A 278 -4.07 26.36 -4.79
N ASN A 279 -4.74 25.20 -4.79
CA ASN A 279 -4.32 24.04 -5.58
C ASN A 279 -4.42 24.32 -7.08
N THR A 280 -5.45 25.03 -7.53
CA THR A 280 -5.59 25.44 -8.93
C THR A 280 -4.44 26.35 -9.35
N ASN A 281 -4.09 27.35 -8.54
CA ASN A 281 -2.96 28.25 -8.80
C ASN A 281 -1.62 27.52 -8.85
N LYS A 282 -1.38 26.56 -7.93
CA LYS A 282 -0.19 25.69 -7.95
C LYS A 282 -0.10 24.88 -9.23
N VAL A 283 -1.21 24.22 -9.61
CA VAL A 283 -1.29 23.45 -10.85
C VAL A 283 -1.05 24.33 -12.07
N GLU A 284 -1.66 25.51 -12.14
CA GLU A 284 -1.43 26.44 -13.25
C GLU A 284 0.01 26.90 -13.35
N LYS A 285 0.69 27.11 -12.21
CA LYS A 285 2.11 27.44 -12.18
C LYS A 285 2.96 26.29 -12.71
N TRP A 286 2.67 25.04 -12.33
CA TRP A 286 3.39 23.86 -12.83
C TRP A 286 3.20 23.63 -14.32
N LEU A 287 2.02 23.95 -14.85
CA LEU A 287 1.65 23.66 -16.23
C LEU A 287 1.77 24.89 -17.16
N LYS A 288 2.36 26.01 -16.68
CA LYS A 288 2.52 27.25 -17.46
C LYS A 288 3.27 27.01 -18.78
N ASP A 289 4.23 26.10 -18.75
CA ASP A 289 5.13 25.78 -19.85
C ASP A 289 4.63 24.60 -20.72
N LEU A 290 3.44 24.06 -20.44
CA LEU A 290 2.81 22.96 -21.21
C LEU A 290 1.80 23.44 -22.26
N LYS A 291 1.70 24.75 -22.50
CA LYS A 291 0.84 25.33 -23.54
C LYS A 291 1.41 25.12 -24.94
#